data_AF-R7RPI1-F1
#
_entry.id   AF-R7RPI1-F1
#
_cell.length_a   1.000
_cell.length_b   1.000
_cell.length_c   1.000
_cell.angle_alpha   90.00
_cell.angle_beta   90.00
_cell.angle_gamma   90.00
#
_symmetry.space_group_name_H-M   'P 1'
#
loop_
_entity.id
_entity.type
_entity.pdbx_description
1 polymer ?
#
loop_
_entity_poly.entity_id
_entity_poly.type
_entity_poly.pdbx_seq_one_letter_code
_entity_poly.pdbx_strand_id
1 'polypeptide(L)'
;MKIMGVPLRNLVLNSILVLDLDIFNLPFEVLKALITLKRSELIVHVKNSGFYKKEYSGSINTDKFDELDSDKKSILNRAYDETEGIVVINNSEPVALFFTKCCCGGTANSEAILGYKINYLRKVLCKRCSQRCEEIKVDCSKIAETLGCKINYKEQIREMIKDVSRDDTGRIRKLNLLGKEITGDKLVEILNLKSNRVYFKEDSIVFKVLGEGLGLGICIEGACSMAGENKDFKDIIEYYYTGVEFIKLDEYKIINTLEGRKIVIDAGHGGRDLGHVNGDFVEKDLNLNIALKLCELLKLKGAECILTREKDEDVTLSDRVKLINKRRPDIFISIHQNGFPQESVNGIEVYCFKDDKDALNLANKILKRISEDVKIKNRGCRDGDYFILRESKSTGIVVECLYITGNVDSKLINDDNLDKIAEAMFKGICEYFEVSI
;
A
#
# COMPACT_ATOMS: atom_id res chain seq x y z
N MET A 1 9.36 7.78 -9.84
CA MET A 1 8.35 7.94 -8.77
C MET A 1 8.86 7.40 -7.44
N LYS A 2 8.32 7.87 -6.30
CA LYS A 2 8.72 7.44 -4.95
C LYS A 2 7.50 7.11 -4.08
N ILE A 3 7.75 6.35 -3.02
CA ILE A 3 6.83 6.10 -1.90
C ILE A 3 7.65 6.31 -0.63
N MET A 4 7.25 7.29 0.19
CA MET A 4 7.96 7.63 1.44
C MET A 4 9.47 7.87 1.21
N GLY A 5 9.82 8.54 0.12
CA GLY A 5 11.19 8.85 -0.27
C GLY A 5 11.96 7.71 -0.97
N VAL A 6 11.43 6.48 -1.01
CA VAL A 6 12.08 5.33 -1.65
C VAL A 6 11.62 5.19 -3.11
N PRO A 7 12.52 4.97 -4.09
CA PRO A 7 12.12 4.76 -5.47
C PRO A 7 11.14 3.58 -5.64
N LEU A 8 10.04 3.79 -6.36
CA LEU A 8 9.03 2.74 -6.61
C LEU A 8 9.66 1.47 -7.19
N ARG A 9 10.62 1.63 -8.09
CA ARG A 9 11.40 0.54 -8.69
C ARG A 9 11.98 -0.39 -7.63
N ASN A 10 12.67 0.18 -6.63
CA ASN A 10 13.33 -0.60 -5.59
C ASN A 10 12.29 -1.35 -4.75
N LEU A 11 11.16 -0.72 -4.45
CA LEU A 11 10.06 -1.36 -3.71
C LEU A 11 9.43 -2.51 -4.48
N VAL A 12 9.17 -2.34 -5.78
CA VAL A 12 8.64 -3.39 -6.64
C VAL A 12 9.60 -4.58 -6.67
N LEU A 13 10.88 -4.35 -6.96
CA LEU A 13 11.87 -5.43 -7.07
C LEU A 13 12.07 -6.18 -5.75
N ASN A 14 12.18 -5.48 -4.63
CA ASN A 14 12.27 -6.11 -3.31
C ASN A 14 10.98 -6.86 -2.94
N SER A 15 9.81 -6.33 -3.32
CA SER A 15 8.51 -6.99 -3.07
C SER A 15 8.33 -8.29 -3.86
N ILE A 16 8.96 -8.41 -5.03
CA ILE A 16 8.96 -9.67 -5.80
C ILE A 16 9.89 -10.70 -5.16
N LEU A 17 11.00 -10.29 -4.55
CA LEU A 17 11.98 -11.16 -3.89
C LEU A 17 11.50 -11.78 -2.56
N VAL A 18 10.40 -11.27 -1.99
CA VAL A 18 9.80 -11.81 -0.77
C VAL A 18 8.62 -12.75 -1.04
N LEU A 19 8.24 -12.93 -2.32
CA LEU A 19 7.23 -13.92 -2.69
C LEU A 19 7.76 -15.32 -2.37
N ASP A 20 6.88 -16.19 -1.90
CA ASP A 20 7.18 -17.62 -1.72
C ASP A 20 7.21 -18.34 -3.08
N LEU A 21 8.16 -17.94 -3.93
CA LEU A 21 8.37 -18.43 -5.29
C LEU A 21 9.86 -18.38 -5.64
N ASP A 22 10.34 -19.38 -6.37
CA ASP A 22 11.65 -19.30 -7.03
C ASP A 22 11.52 -18.52 -8.34
N ILE A 23 11.50 -17.20 -8.22
CA ILE A 23 11.22 -16.27 -9.33
C ILE A 23 12.25 -16.35 -10.47
N PHE A 24 13.47 -16.81 -10.20
CA PHE A 24 14.55 -16.86 -11.19
C PHE A 24 14.45 -18.08 -12.12
N ASN A 25 13.67 -19.09 -11.71
CA ASN A 25 13.35 -20.25 -12.53
C ASN A 25 12.02 -20.10 -13.28
N LEU A 26 11.34 -18.96 -13.16
CA LEU A 26 10.12 -18.68 -13.92
C LEU A 26 10.44 -18.21 -15.34
N PRO A 27 9.57 -18.50 -16.34
CA PRO A 27 9.67 -17.89 -17.65
C PRO A 27 9.61 -16.37 -17.57
N PHE A 28 10.35 -15.70 -18.45
CA PHE A 28 10.53 -14.24 -18.40
C PHE A 28 9.21 -13.46 -18.46
N GLU A 29 8.24 -13.92 -19.25
CA GLU A 29 6.90 -13.31 -19.34
C GLU A 29 6.08 -13.46 -18.04
N VAL A 30 6.29 -14.54 -17.27
CA VAL A 30 5.65 -14.70 -15.95
C VAL A 30 6.25 -13.70 -14.97
N LEU A 31 7.58 -13.51 -14.99
CA LEU A 31 8.25 -12.51 -14.15
C LEU A 31 7.77 -11.09 -14.45
N LYS A 32 7.63 -10.73 -15.73
CA LYS A 32 7.02 -9.45 -16.15
C LYS A 32 5.59 -9.28 -15.64
N ALA A 33 4.78 -10.33 -15.67
CA ALA A 33 3.41 -10.28 -15.17
C ALA A 33 3.38 -9.98 -13.66
N LEU A 34 4.22 -10.66 -12.87
CA LEU A 34 4.34 -10.43 -11.43
C LEU A 34 4.80 -9.00 -11.12
N ILE A 35 5.85 -8.51 -11.81
CA ILE A 35 6.36 -7.14 -11.63
C ILE A 35 5.28 -6.10 -11.97
N THR A 36 4.56 -6.28 -13.08
CA THR A 36 3.51 -5.34 -13.52
C THR A 36 2.38 -5.26 -12.50
N LEU A 37 1.91 -6.40 -11.99
CA LEU A 37 0.86 -6.43 -10.96
C LEU A 37 1.37 -5.88 -9.63
N LYS A 38 2.61 -6.16 -9.23
CA LYS A 38 3.17 -5.58 -8.01
C LYS A 38 3.36 -4.06 -8.11
N ARG A 39 3.73 -3.55 -9.28
CA ARG A 39 3.74 -2.09 -9.55
C ARG A 39 2.34 -1.51 -9.40
N SER A 40 1.34 -2.19 -9.95
CA SER A 40 -0.07 -1.80 -9.88
C SER A 40 -0.60 -1.78 -8.44
N GLU A 41 -0.21 -2.76 -7.63
CA GLU A 41 -0.52 -2.80 -6.20
C GLU A 41 0.09 -1.62 -5.44
N LEU A 42 1.37 -1.30 -5.71
CA LEU A 42 2.09 -0.28 -4.94
C LEU A 42 1.79 1.16 -5.39
N ILE A 43 1.27 1.37 -6.60
CA ILE A 43 1.06 2.72 -7.15
C ILE A 43 0.07 3.56 -6.33
N VAL A 44 -0.83 2.90 -5.57
CA VAL A 44 -1.77 3.55 -4.66
C VAL A 44 -1.08 4.26 -3.49
N HIS A 45 0.22 4.05 -3.28
CA HIS A 45 0.99 4.73 -2.23
C HIS A 45 1.89 5.85 -2.77
N VAL A 46 1.96 6.02 -4.10
CA VAL A 46 2.64 7.15 -4.73
C VAL A 46 1.72 8.36 -4.62
N LYS A 47 2.12 9.36 -3.84
CA LYS A 47 1.27 10.52 -3.54
C LYS A 47 0.69 11.20 -4.77
N ASN A 48 1.46 11.27 -5.86
CA ASN A 48 1.07 11.97 -7.07
C ASN A 48 0.56 11.07 -8.22
N SER A 49 0.28 9.79 -7.98
CA SER A 49 -0.10 8.85 -9.06
C SER A 49 -1.53 8.98 -9.59
N GLY A 50 -2.37 9.80 -8.96
CA GLY A 50 -3.82 9.84 -9.21
C GLY A 50 -4.59 8.69 -8.55
N PHE A 51 -3.92 7.64 -8.06
CA PHE A 51 -4.51 6.50 -7.35
C PHE A 51 -4.30 6.52 -5.84
N TYR A 52 -3.71 7.61 -5.32
CA TYR A 52 -3.20 7.66 -3.96
C TYR A 52 -4.29 7.37 -2.91
N LYS A 53 -4.03 6.39 -2.04
CA LYS A 53 -4.82 6.02 -0.86
C LYS A 53 -3.96 6.25 0.38
N LYS A 54 -4.50 6.96 1.37
CA LYS A 54 -3.80 7.46 2.57
C LYS A 54 -3.38 6.34 3.54
N GLU A 55 -3.92 5.13 3.40
CA GLU A 55 -3.61 3.99 4.25
C GLU A 55 -2.37 3.23 3.73
N TYR A 56 -1.25 3.31 4.45
CA TYR A 56 -0.16 2.34 4.33
C TYR A 56 0.44 2.05 5.72
N SER A 57 0.45 0.77 6.09
CA SER A 57 1.04 0.26 7.34
C SER A 57 2.13 -0.79 7.09
N GLY A 58 2.58 -0.94 5.84
CA GLY A 58 3.60 -1.93 5.48
C GLY A 58 5.02 -1.52 5.90
N SER A 59 5.83 -2.49 6.33
CA SER A 59 7.27 -2.29 6.50
C SER A 59 7.95 -2.24 5.12
N ILE A 60 8.65 -1.14 4.83
CA ILE A 60 9.48 -1.03 3.64
C ILE A 60 10.80 -1.78 3.90
N ASN A 61 11.03 -2.87 3.18
CA ASN A 61 12.33 -3.56 3.13
C ASN A 61 12.98 -3.29 1.77
N THR A 62 14.19 -2.75 1.78
CA THR A 62 14.91 -2.32 0.57
C THR A 62 16.16 -3.14 0.26
N ASP A 63 16.57 -4.06 1.13
CA ASP A 63 17.97 -4.50 1.16
C ASP A 63 18.21 -5.77 0.33
N LYS A 64 17.18 -6.61 0.14
CA LYS A 64 17.32 -7.90 -0.55
C LYS A 64 17.82 -7.79 -1.98
N PHE A 65 17.41 -6.75 -2.71
CA PHE A 65 17.84 -6.57 -4.10
C PHE A 65 19.36 -6.31 -4.18
N ASP A 66 19.91 -5.57 -3.23
CA ASP A 66 21.33 -5.21 -3.22
C ASP A 66 22.23 -6.40 -2.88
N GLU A 67 21.71 -7.40 -2.18
CA GLU A 67 22.39 -8.66 -1.84
C GLU A 67 22.52 -9.64 -3.03
N LEU A 68 21.81 -9.41 -4.14
CA LEU A 68 21.83 -10.30 -5.31
C LEU A 68 23.14 -10.20 -6.12
N ASP A 69 23.48 -11.31 -6.76
CA ASP A 69 24.52 -11.37 -7.79
C ASP A 69 24.14 -10.57 -9.06
N SER A 70 25.13 -10.30 -9.91
CA SER A 70 24.96 -9.47 -11.11
C SER A 70 23.94 -10.02 -12.11
N ASP A 71 23.87 -11.34 -12.25
CA ASP A 71 23.04 -11.98 -13.26
C ASP A 71 21.56 -11.91 -12.84
N LYS A 72 21.28 -12.20 -11.58
CA LYS A 72 19.94 -12.03 -10.99
C LYS A 72 19.48 -10.58 -11.03
N LYS A 73 20.36 -9.62 -10.70
CA LYS A 73 20.06 -8.18 -10.85
C LYS A 73 19.70 -7.83 -12.28
N SER A 74 20.47 -8.31 -13.25
CA SER A 74 20.25 -8.08 -14.68
C SER A 74 18.87 -8.57 -15.14
N ILE A 75 18.49 -9.79 -14.76
CA ILE A 75 17.18 -10.38 -15.10
C ILE A 75 16.03 -9.52 -14.55
N LEU A 76 16.08 -9.15 -13.28
CA LEU A 76 15.04 -8.34 -12.64
C LEU A 76 14.96 -6.93 -13.22
N ASN A 77 16.11 -6.29 -13.45
CA ASN A 77 16.16 -4.97 -14.06
C ASN A 77 15.52 -5.00 -15.45
N ARG A 78 15.91 -5.96 -16.29
CA ARG A 78 15.36 -6.10 -17.64
C ARG A 78 13.85 -6.33 -17.63
N ALA A 79 13.33 -7.19 -16.74
CA ALA A 79 11.89 -7.42 -16.63
C ALA A 79 11.12 -6.18 -16.14
N TYR A 80 11.72 -5.39 -15.24
CA TYR A 80 11.15 -4.11 -14.80
C TYR A 80 11.12 -3.09 -15.95
N ASP A 81 12.24 -2.94 -16.66
CA ASP A 81 12.42 -1.93 -17.69
C ASP A 81 11.52 -2.24 -18.91
N GLU A 82 11.38 -3.52 -19.30
CA GLU A 82 10.45 -3.93 -20.37
C GLU A 82 8.96 -3.78 -19.98
N THR A 83 8.65 -3.51 -18.71
CA THR A 83 7.29 -3.24 -18.21
C THR A 83 7.14 -1.83 -17.62
N GLU A 84 8.09 -0.94 -17.86
CA GLU A 84 8.17 0.37 -17.20
C GLU A 84 6.91 1.22 -17.42
N GLY A 85 6.43 1.84 -16.33
CA GLY A 85 5.22 2.65 -16.31
C GLY A 85 3.91 1.88 -16.54
N ILE A 86 3.94 0.58 -16.89
CA ILE A 86 2.71 -0.19 -17.14
C ILE A 86 2.07 -0.57 -15.80
N VAL A 87 0.80 -0.19 -15.67
CA VAL A 87 -0.08 -0.51 -14.54
C VAL A 87 -1.37 -1.15 -15.07
N VAL A 88 -1.89 -2.10 -14.30
CA VAL A 88 -3.14 -2.81 -14.55
C VAL A 88 -4.23 -2.20 -13.69
N ILE A 89 -5.35 -1.86 -14.30
CA ILE A 89 -6.52 -1.30 -13.61
C ILE A 89 -7.77 -2.12 -13.91
N ASN A 90 -8.77 -2.00 -13.05
CA ASN A 90 -10.13 -2.49 -13.27
C ASN A 90 -11.10 -1.44 -12.71
N ASN A 91 -11.99 -0.90 -13.55
CA ASN A 91 -12.91 0.18 -13.15
C ASN A 91 -12.19 1.37 -12.48
N SER A 92 -11.09 1.83 -13.08
CA SER A 92 -10.25 2.92 -12.57
C SER A 92 -9.51 2.66 -11.24
N GLU A 93 -9.57 1.45 -10.70
CA GLU A 93 -8.78 1.07 -9.52
C GLU A 93 -7.59 0.17 -9.92
N PRO A 94 -6.39 0.38 -9.34
CA PRO A 94 -5.26 -0.50 -9.60
C PRO A 94 -5.48 -1.92 -9.09
N VAL A 95 -5.01 -2.90 -9.87
CA VAL A 95 -5.13 -4.33 -9.58
C VAL A 95 -3.98 -4.76 -8.67
N ALA A 96 -4.32 -5.36 -7.52
CA ALA A 96 -3.34 -5.95 -6.60
C ALA A 96 -2.83 -7.33 -7.07
N LEU A 97 -1.58 -7.67 -6.77
CA LEU A 97 -1.01 -8.99 -7.09
C LEU A 97 -1.56 -10.06 -6.14
N PHE A 98 -2.30 -11.00 -6.70
CA PHE A 98 -2.60 -12.30 -6.10
C PHE A 98 -2.06 -13.44 -6.95
N PHE A 99 -1.58 -14.48 -6.31
CA PHE A 99 -1.13 -15.68 -7.01
C PHE A 99 -1.38 -16.95 -6.18
N THR A 100 -1.35 -18.07 -6.89
CA THR A 100 -1.35 -19.42 -6.34
C THR A 100 -0.34 -20.25 -7.13
N LYS A 101 0.43 -21.12 -6.47
CA LYS A 101 1.44 -21.93 -7.16
C LYS A 101 0.78 -22.90 -8.15
N CYS A 102 -0.25 -23.62 -7.70
CA CYS A 102 -1.03 -24.55 -8.52
C CYS A 102 -2.53 -24.48 -8.14
N CYS A 103 -3.41 -24.22 -9.10
CA CYS A 103 -4.86 -24.10 -8.83
C CYS A 103 -5.67 -25.39 -9.03
N CYS A 104 -5.03 -26.46 -9.53
CA CYS A 104 -5.66 -27.78 -9.74
C CYS A 104 -7.00 -27.74 -10.51
N GLY A 105 -7.09 -26.95 -11.58
CA GLY A 105 -8.27 -26.92 -12.46
C GLY A 105 -9.00 -25.58 -12.53
N GLY A 106 -8.78 -24.68 -11.57
CA GLY A 106 -9.26 -23.31 -11.68
C GLY A 106 -9.06 -22.47 -10.42
N THR A 107 -9.03 -21.16 -10.59
CA THR A 107 -8.94 -20.20 -9.49
C THR A 107 -10.28 -20.04 -8.78
N ALA A 108 -10.28 -19.45 -7.59
CA ALA A 108 -11.46 -19.13 -6.82
C ALA A 108 -11.97 -17.71 -7.11
N ASN A 109 -13.25 -17.48 -6.83
CA ASN A 109 -13.74 -16.11 -6.65
C ASN A 109 -13.23 -15.55 -5.32
N SER A 110 -12.93 -14.25 -5.27
CA SER A 110 -12.38 -13.63 -4.05
C SER A 110 -13.25 -13.85 -2.81
N GLU A 111 -14.58 -13.82 -2.93
CA GLU A 111 -15.49 -13.95 -1.78
C GLU A 111 -15.40 -15.31 -1.09
N ALA A 112 -14.96 -16.35 -1.79
CA ALA A 112 -14.78 -17.68 -1.21
C ALA A 112 -13.53 -17.77 -0.31
N ILE A 113 -12.57 -16.86 -0.48
CA ILE A 113 -11.27 -16.89 0.20
C ILE A 113 -11.10 -15.69 1.15
N LEU A 114 -11.50 -14.49 0.71
CA LEU A 114 -11.34 -13.23 1.43
C LEU A 114 -12.64 -12.76 2.12
N GLY A 115 -13.78 -13.39 1.84
CA GLY A 115 -15.08 -13.01 2.41
C GLY A 115 -15.76 -11.80 1.77
N TYR A 116 -15.15 -11.17 0.76
CA TYR A 116 -15.74 -10.06 0.00
C TYR A 116 -15.40 -10.12 -1.49
N LYS A 117 -16.21 -9.44 -2.30
CA LYS A 117 -16.13 -9.47 -3.76
C LYS A 117 -15.13 -8.42 -4.29
N ILE A 118 -14.18 -8.87 -5.10
CA ILE A 118 -13.23 -8.05 -5.88
C ILE A 118 -13.45 -8.33 -7.37
N ASN A 119 -13.83 -7.31 -8.15
CA ASN A 119 -14.32 -7.47 -9.51
C ASN A 119 -13.38 -8.24 -10.44
N TYR A 120 -12.07 -7.99 -10.36
CA TYR A 120 -11.07 -8.63 -11.21
C TYR A 120 -10.62 -10.02 -10.73
N LEU A 121 -10.94 -10.44 -9.51
CA LEU A 121 -10.60 -11.77 -8.95
C LEU A 121 -11.78 -12.72 -9.06
N ARG A 122 -12.02 -13.23 -10.26
CA ARG A 122 -13.07 -14.20 -10.55
C ARG A 122 -12.47 -15.57 -10.84
N LYS A 123 -13.28 -16.61 -10.66
CA LYS A 123 -12.93 -17.99 -11.01
C LYS A 123 -12.63 -18.10 -12.51
N VAL A 124 -11.44 -18.56 -12.82
CA VAL A 124 -10.97 -18.89 -14.17
C VAL A 124 -10.64 -20.37 -14.22
N LEU A 125 -11.20 -21.08 -15.18
CA LEU A 125 -10.87 -22.49 -15.40
C LEU A 125 -9.45 -22.60 -15.94
N CYS A 126 -8.64 -23.50 -15.39
CA CYS A 126 -7.25 -23.68 -15.78
C CYS A 126 -6.97 -25.14 -16.11
N LYS A 127 -6.73 -25.41 -17.39
CA LYS A 127 -6.31 -26.74 -17.87
C LYS A 127 -4.79 -26.88 -18.01
N ARG A 128 -4.06 -25.84 -17.57
CA ARG A 128 -2.63 -25.64 -17.82
C ARG A 128 -1.74 -25.95 -16.61
N CYS A 129 -2.32 -26.18 -15.44
CA CYS A 129 -1.59 -26.57 -14.25
C CYS A 129 -1.69 -28.08 -14.02
N SER A 130 -0.72 -28.61 -13.29
CA SER A 130 -0.74 -30.01 -12.89
C SER A 130 -1.93 -30.31 -11.96
N GLN A 131 -2.39 -31.56 -11.98
CA GLN A 131 -3.42 -32.04 -11.04
C GLN A 131 -2.73 -32.53 -9.77
N ARG A 132 -2.09 -31.60 -9.04
CA ARG A 132 -1.39 -31.94 -7.78
C ARG A 132 -2.39 -32.49 -6.77
N CYS A 133 -2.06 -33.66 -6.26
CA CYS A 133 -2.83 -34.33 -5.24
C CYS A 133 -1.87 -34.94 -4.22
N GLU A 134 -1.97 -34.49 -2.97
CA GLU A 134 -1.19 -35.02 -1.86
C GLU A 134 -2.13 -35.64 -0.82
N GLU A 135 -1.74 -36.78 -0.27
CA GLU A 135 -2.45 -37.41 0.84
C GLU A 135 -1.66 -37.21 2.14
N ILE A 136 -2.20 -36.40 3.04
CA ILE A 136 -1.60 -36.12 4.34
C ILE A 136 -2.27 -37.00 5.39
N LYS A 137 -1.52 -37.96 5.92
CA LYS A 137 -1.96 -38.80 7.03
C LYS A 137 -1.65 -38.13 8.36
N VAL A 138 -2.69 -37.80 9.13
CA VAL A 138 -2.56 -37.14 10.44
C VAL A 138 -3.06 -38.06 11.54
N ASP A 139 -2.30 -38.12 12.63
CA ASP A 139 -2.70 -38.81 13.86
C ASP A 139 -3.73 -37.95 14.61
N CYS A 140 -4.89 -38.54 14.91
CA CYS A 140 -6.00 -37.90 15.61
C CYS A 140 -5.57 -37.42 16.99
N SER A 141 -4.63 -38.11 17.66
CA SER A 141 -4.11 -37.66 18.96
C SER A 141 -3.45 -36.29 18.88
N LYS A 142 -2.69 -36.01 17.81
CA LYS A 142 -2.06 -34.70 17.57
C LYS A 142 -3.09 -33.59 17.34
N ILE A 143 -4.17 -33.90 16.63
CA ILE A 143 -5.29 -32.97 16.40
C ILE A 143 -6.01 -32.70 17.73
N ALA A 144 -6.27 -33.74 18.53
CA ALA A 144 -6.90 -33.66 19.85
C ALA A 144 -6.16 -32.71 20.78
N GLU A 145 -4.84 -32.89 20.86
CA GLU A 145 -3.94 -32.11 21.69
C GLU A 145 -3.96 -30.64 21.26
N THR A 146 -3.86 -30.37 19.95
CA THR A 146 -3.87 -29.01 19.40
C THR A 146 -5.21 -28.30 19.64
N LEU A 147 -6.33 -29.01 19.60
CA LEU A 147 -7.68 -28.46 19.77
C LEU A 147 -8.20 -28.51 21.21
N GLY A 148 -7.43 -29.08 22.15
CA GLY A 148 -7.85 -29.24 23.55
C GLY A 148 -9.08 -30.13 23.74
N CYS A 149 -9.37 -31.03 22.80
CA CYS A 149 -10.56 -31.88 22.83
C CYS A 149 -10.22 -33.33 23.21
N LYS A 150 -11.12 -33.99 23.94
CA LYS A 150 -11.03 -35.43 24.21
C LYS A 150 -11.67 -36.18 23.04
N ILE A 151 -10.94 -37.13 22.50
CA ILE A 151 -11.38 -37.91 21.35
C ILE A 151 -11.92 -39.27 21.80
N ASN A 152 -13.04 -39.71 21.20
CA ASN A 152 -13.56 -41.07 21.29
C ASN A 152 -14.01 -41.57 19.89
N TYR A 153 -13.08 -41.87 18.97
CA TYR A 153 -13.40 -42.44 17.63
C TYR A 153 -13.39 -43.98 17.62
N LYS A 154 -13.13 -44.64 18.75
CA LYS A 154 -12.87 -46.08 18.82
C LYS A 154 -14.01 -46.96 18.28
N GLU A 155 -15.24 -46.46 18.17
CA GLU A 155 -16.39 -47.29 17.80
C GLU A 155 -16.61 -47.44 16.28
N GLN A 156 -16.28 -46.43 15.45
CA GLN A 156 -16.62 -46.46 14.01
C GLN A 156 -15.67 -47.32 13.16
N ILE A 157 -14.36 -47.36 13.46
CA ILE A 157 -13.38 -48.16 12.70
C ILE A 157 -13.38 -49.63 13.14
N ARG A 158 -13.69 -49.90 14.41
CA ARG A 158 -13.87 -51.27 14.94
C ARG A 158 -14.94 -52.04 14.18
N GLU A 159 -15.88 -51.39 13.50
CA GLU A 159 -16.88 -52.10 12.70
C GLU A 159 -16.33 -52.69 11.40
N MET A 160 -15.31 -52.07 10.80
CA MET A 160 -14.76 -52.45 9.50
C MET A 160 -13.67 -53.52 9.61
N ILE A 161 -12.94 -53.59 10.73
CA ILE A 161 -11.88 -54.59 10.97
C ILE A 161 -12.06 -55.19 12.37
N LYS A 162 -12.37 -56.49 12.46
CA LYS A 162 -12.60 -57.24 13.71
C LYS A 162 -11.81 -58.55 13.74
N ASP A 163 -11.77 -59.17 14.91
CA ASP A 163 -11.36 -60.58 15.10
C ASP A 163 -9.98 -60.94 14.50
N VAL A 164 -9.01 -60.04 14.65
CA VAL A 164 -7.65 -60.22 14.10
C VAL A 164 -6.89 -61.26 14.93
N SER A 165 -6.72 -62.46 14.39
CA SER A 165 -5.90 -63.53 14.97
C SER A 165 -4.48 -63.51 14.41
N ARG A 166 -3.48 -63.79 15.26
CA ARG A 166 -2.06 -63.73 14.90
C ARG A 166 -1.29 -64.98 15.30
N ASP A 167 -0.17 -65.23 14.63
CA ASP A 167 0.83 -66.19 15.09
C ASP A 167 1.78 -65.58 16.13
N ASP A 168 2.69 -66.41 16.65
CA ASP A 168 3.75 -66.08 17.60
C ASP A 168 4.76 -65.06 17.05
N THR A 169 4.86 -64.90 15.73
CA THR A 169 5.71 -63.90 15.07
C THR A 169 4.98 -62.57 14.79
N GLY A 170 3.69 -62.50 15.11
CA GLY A 170 2.83 -61.33 14.94
C GLY A 170 2.19 -61.19 13.54
N ARG A 171 2.30 -62.20 12.68
CA ARG A 171 1.63 -62.23 11.36
C ARG A 171 0.15 -62.52 11.51
N ILE A 172 -0.68 -61.91 10.67
CA ILE A 172 -2.13 -62.14 10.71
C ILE A 172 -2.43 -63.53 10.12
N ARG A 173 -3.10 -64.39 10.90
CA ARG A 173 -3.63 -65.67 10.41
C ARG A 173 -4.98 -65.44 9.72
N LYS A 174 -5.89 -64.78 10.43
CA LYS A 174 -7.23 -64.43 9.96
C LYS A 174 -7.68 -63.10 10.55
N LEU A 175 -8.52 -62.39 9.82
CA LEU A 175 -9.23 -61.20 10.30
C LEU A 175 -10.62 -61.15 9.67
N ASN A 176 -11.54 -60.43 10.31
CA ASN A 176 -12.79 -60.01 9.70
C ASN A 176 -12.61 -58.61 9.10
N LEU A 177 -12.73 -58.50 7.78
CA LEU A 177 -12.68 -57.24 7.04
C LEU A 177 -14.05 -57.00 6.39
N LEU A 178 -14.73 -55.91 6.76
CA LEU A 178 -16.06 -55.53 6.26
C LEU A 178 -17.10 -56.66 6.38
N GLY A 179 -17.10 -57.39 7.50
CA GLY A 179 -18.02 -58.50 7.77
C GLY A 179 -17.59 -59.83 7.15
N LYS A 180 -16.45 -59.91 6.45
CA LYS A 180 -15.96 -61.14 5.81
C LYS A 180 -14.67 -61.62 6.47
N GLU A 181 -14.65 -62.89 6.88
CA GLU A 181 -13.42 -63.54 7.35
C GLU A 181 -12.47 -63.80 6.17
N ILE A 182 -11.24 -63.30 6.27
CA ILE A 182 -10.18 -63.49 5.28
C ILE A 182 -8.87 -63.87 5.97
N THR A 183 -7.95 -64.53 5.25
CA THR A 183 -6.60 -64.84 5.75
C THR A 183 -5.66 -63.64 5.60
N GLY A 184 -4.56 -63.63 6.36
CA GLY A 184 -3.52 -62.62 6.20
C GLY A 184 -2.89 -62.59 4.81
N ASP A 185 -2.74 -63.75 4.16
CA ASP A 185 -2.22 -63.83 2.79
C ASP A 185 -3.21 -63.23 1.78
N LYS A 186 -4.51 -63.44 2.00
CA LYS A 186 -5.54 -62.82 1.15
C LYS A 186 -5.59 -61.30 1.34
N LEU A 187 -5.35 -60.80 2.55
CA LEU A 187 -5.20 -59.38 2.82
C LEU A 187 -3.99 -58.78 2.08
N VAL A 188 -2.86 -59.50 2.07
CA VAL A 188 -1.65 -59.11 1.31
C VAL A 188 -1.94 -59.00 -0.17
N GLU A 189 -2.67 -59.94 -0.75
CA GLU A 189 -3.05 -59.92 -2.16
C GLU A 189 -3.99 -58.73 -2.48
N ILE A 190 -5.07 -58.55 -1.71
CA ILE A 190 -6.08 -57.51 -1.95
C ILE A 190 -5.47 -56.10 -1.86
N LEU A 191 -4.60 -55.88 -0.87
CA LEU A 191 -4.00 -54.58 -0.57
C LEU A 191 -2.58 -54.42 -1.13
N ASN A 192 -2.09 -55.42 -1.88
CA ASN A 192 -0.74 -55.46 -2.45
C ASN A 192 0.37 -55.14 -1.41
N LEU A 193 0.33 -55.83 -0.27
CA LEU A 193 1.26 -55.58 0.84
C LEU A 193 2.57 -56.36 0.66
N LYS A 194 3.64 -55.89 1.31
CA LYS A 194 4.93 -56.60 1.32
C LYS A 194 4.99 -57.74 2.34
N SER A 195 4.04 -57.80 3.26
CA SER A 195 4.00 -58.78 4.35
C SER A 195 2.60 -58.86 4.97
N ASN A 196 2.23 -60.04 5.49
CA ASN A 196 1.04 -60.25 6.31
C ASN A 196 1.26 -59.90 7.80
N ARG A 197 2.46 -59.41 8.18
CA ARG A 197 2.74 -58.79 9.49
C ARG A 197 2.30 -57.32 9.49
N VAL A 198 0.99 -57.12 9.53
CA VAL A 198 0.35 -55.80 9.39
C VAL A 198 -0.26 -55.36 10.72
N TYR A 199 -0.14 -54.08 11.05
CA TYR A 199 -0.81 -53.47 12.21
C TYR A 199 -1.69 -52.33 11.73
N PHE A 200 -2.93 -52.28 12.21
CA PHE A 200 -3.88 -51.23 11.87
C PHE A 200 -3.72 -50.08 12.87
N LYS A 201 -3.61 -48.86 12.35
CA LYS A 201 -3.56 -47.65 13.16
C LYS A 201 -4.92 -46.97 13.04
N GLU A 202 -5.77 -47.18 14.04
CA GLU A 202 -7.19 -46.75 14.06
C GLU A 202 -7.34 -45.23 14.25
N ASP A 203 -6.25 -44.53 14.54
CA ASP A 203 -6.27 -43.16 15.06
C ASP A 203 -5.81 -42.17 13.98
N SER A 204 -5.97 -42.47 12.68
CA SER A 204 -5.41 -41.63 11.61
C SER A 204 -6.46 -41.21 10.59
N ILE A 205 -6.53 -39.91 10.31
CA ILE A 205 -7.33 -39.34 9.20
C ILE A 205 -6.37 -39.05 8.04
N VAL A 206 -6.81 -39.35 6.82
CA VAL A 206 -6.09 -38.98 5.60
C VAL A 206 -6.82 -37.82 4.95
N PHE A 207 -6.13 -36.69 4.79
CA PHE A 207 -6.62 -35.54 4.04
C PHE A 207 -6.08 -35.59 2.62
N LYS A 208 -6.96 -35.48 1.62
CA LYS A 208 -6.59 -35.31 0.23
C LYS A 208 -6.52 -33.82 -0.09
N VAL A 209 -5.33 -33.28 -0.33
CA VAL A 209 -5.07 -31.87 -0.65
C VAL A 209 -4.88 -31.72 -2.15
N LEU A 210 -5.56 -30.73 -2.74
CA LEU A 210 -5.50 -30.42 -4.17
C LEU A 210 -4.93 -29.01 -4.37
N GLY A 211 -3.96 -28.88 -5.28
CA GLY A 211 -3.31 -27.61 -5.57
C GLY A 211 -2.37 -27.12 -4.46
N GLU A 212 -1.88 -25.89 -4.62
CA GLU A 212 -0.97 -25.23 -3.68
C GLU A 212 -1.10 -23.70 -3.78
N GLY A 213 -1.27 -23.04 -2.63
CA GLY A 213 -1.39 -21.58 -2.50
C GLY A 213 -2.82 -21.11 -2.23
N LEU A 214 -3.04 -19.79 -2.38
CA LEU A 214 -4.29 -19.11 -1.99
C LEU A 214 -5.50 -19.42 -2.90
N GLY A 215 -5.27 -19.94 -4.10
CA GLY A 215 -6.31 -20.13 -5.11
C GLY A 215 -6.79 -18.86 -5.80
N LEU A 216 -6.16 -17.69 -5.57
CA LEU A 216 -6.55 -16.41 -6.17
C LEU A 216 -5.52 -15.91 -7.19
N GLY A 217 -5.99 -15.16 -8.18
CA GLY A 217 -5.15 -14.48 -9.16
C GLY A 217 -4.40 -15.47 -10.08
N ILE A 218 -3.11 -15.21 -10.31
CA ILE A 218 -2.32 -16.00 -11.27
C ILE A 218 -2.04 -17.39 -10.71
N CYS A 219 -2.39 -18.44 -11.48
CA CYS A 219 -1.81 -19.76 -11.26
C CYS A 219 -0.41 -19.81 -11.89
N ILE A 220 0.65 -19.92 -11.08
CA ILE A 220 2.04 -19.86 -11.56
C ILE A 220 2.35 -20.97 -12.56
N GLU A 221 2.02 -22.23 -12.27
CA GLU A 221 2.20 -23.32 -13.24
C GLU A 221 1.45 -23.07 -14.56
N GLY A 222 0.20 -22.62 -14.45
CA GLY A 222 -0.61 -22.34 -15.63
C GLY A 222 -0.05 -21.17 -16.45
N ALA A 223 0.49 -20.14 -15.79
CA ALA A 223 1.17 -19.03 -16.44
C ALA A 223 2.48 -19.48 -17.12
N CYS A 224 3.25 -20.39 -16.50
CA CYS A 224 4.43 -20.99 -17.14
C CYS A 224 4.07 -21.75 -18.41
N SER A 225 2.98 -22.53 -18.40
CA SER A 225 2.46 -23.20 -19.60
C SER A 225 2.03 -22.21 -20.67
N MET A 226 1.36 -21.10 -20.30
CA MET A 226 1.00 -20.04 -21.26
C MET A 226 2.24 -19.38 -21.88
N ALA A 227 3.26 -19.09 -21.08
CA ALA A 227 4.53 -18.56 -21.61
C ALA A 227 5.20 -19.54 -22.59
N GLY A 228 5.12 -20.85 -22.31
CA GLY A 228 5.56 -21.90 -23.26
C GLY A 228 4.73 -21.97 -24.55
N GLU A 229 3.49 -21.48 -24.53
CA GLU A 229 2.61 -21.27 -25.69
C GLU A 229 2.84 -19.91 -26.38
N ASN A 230 3.95 -19.22 -26.08
CA ASN A 230 4.30 -17.89 -26.58
C ASN A 230 3.31 -16.78 -26.20
N LYS A 231 2.57 -16.94 -25.10
CA LYS A 231 1.74 -15.88 -24.52
C LYS A 231 2.62 -14.90 -23.76
N ASP A 232 2.38 -13.61 -23.98
CA ASP A 232 3.11 -12.56 -23.30
C ASP A 232 2.54 -12.28 -21.89
N PHE A 233 3.19 -11.41 -21.14
CA PHE A 233 2.74 -11.06 -19.79
C PHE A 233 1.33 -10.44 -19.74
N LYS A 234 0.87 -9.76 -20.79
CA LYS A 234 -0.47 -9.18 -20.84
C LYS A 234 -1.52 -10.26 -21.06
N ASP A 235 -1.28 -11.18 -21.99
CA ASP A 235 -2.12 -12.36 -22.20
C ASP A 235 -2.29 -13.15 -20.88
N ILE A 236 -1.22 -13.33 -20.13
CA ILE A 236 -1.23 -14.02 -18.84
C ILE A 236 -2.10 -13.27 -17.83
N ILE A 237 -1.94 -11.95 -17.71
CA ILE A 237 -2.71 -11.13 -16.77
C ILE A 237 -4.19 -11.13 -17.15
N GLU A 238 -4.54 -10.87 -18.41
CA GLU A 238 -5.94 -10.85 -18.89
C GLU A 238 -6.64 -12.20 -18.71
N TYR A 239 -5.90 -13.30 -18.82
CA TYR A 239 -6.46 -14.62 -18.58
C TYR A 239 -6.89 -14.83 -17.12
N TYR A 240 -6.06 -14.41 -16.15
CA TYR A 240 -6.32 -14.65 -14.73
C TYR A 240 -7.10 -13.52 -14.04
N TYR A 241 -7.08 -12.30 -14.57
CA TYR A 241 -7.75 -11.13 -14.03
C TYR A 241 -8.84 -10.65 -14.98
N THR A 242 -10.10 -10.69 -14.53
CA THR A 242 -11.25 -10.40 -15.39
C THR A 242 -11.46 -8.90 -15.59
N GLY A 243 -11.63 -8.48 -16.85
CA GLY A 243 -12.02 -7.11 -17.20
C GLY A 243 -10.97 -6.06 -16.85
N VAL A 244 -9.69 -6.43 -16.91
CA VAL A 244 -8.59 -5.51 -16.65
C VAL A 244 -8.21 -4.71 -17.89
N GLU A 245 -7.63 -3.54 -17.66
CA GLU A 245 -7.07 -2.66 -18.69
C GLU A 245 -5.64 -2.29 -18.32
N PHE A 246 -4.80 -2.03 -19.32
CA PHE A 246 -3.44 -1.58 -19.13
C PHE A 246 -3.33 -0.10 -19.43
N ILE A 247 -2.80 0.65 -18.47
CA ILE A 247 -2.43 2.05 -18.67
C ILE A 247 -0.91 2.19 -18.58
N LYS A 248 -0.36 3.16 -19.32
CA LYS A 248 1.04 3.54 -19.18
C LYS A 248 1.10 4.89 -18.46
N LEU A 249 1.73 4.89 -17.31
CA LEU A 249 1.98 6.09 -16.54
C LEU A 249 3.12 6.89 -17.16
N ASP A 250 2.92 8.20 -17.24
CA ASP A 250 3.99 9.13 -17.54
C ASP A 250 4.74 9.43 -16.23
N GLU A 251 5.78 8.64 -15.96
CA GLU A 251 6.58 8.79 -14.74
C GLU A 251 7.22 10.17 -14.65
N TYR A 252 7.63 10.75 -15.78
CA TYR A 252 8.21 12.08 -15.84
C TYR A 252 7.18 13.13 -15.44
N LYS A 253 5.96 13.05 -15.96
CA LYS A 253 4.87 13.92 -15.54
C LYS A 253 4.60 13.78 -14.04
N ILE A 254 4.43 12.56 -13.55
CA ILE A 254 4.10 12.31 -12.13
C ILE A 254 5.14 12.92 -11.17
N ILE A 255 6.43 12.89 -11.52
CA ILE A 255 7.48 13.47 -10.65
C ILE A 255 7.69 14.97 -10.85
N ASN A 256 7.08 15.62 -11.85
CA ASN A 256 7.39 17.03 -12.17
C ASN A 256 6.19 17.99 -12.11
N THR A 257 4.96 17.50 -11.96
CA THR A 257 3.75 18.33 -11.87
C THR A 257 2.93 18.01 -10.62
N LEU A 258 2.14 18.97 -10.12
CA LEU A 258 1.11 18.81 -9.10
C LEU A 258 -0.29 18.62 -9.72
N GLU A 259 -0.36 18.22 -10.99
CA GLU A 259 -1.64 17.97 -11.68
C GLU A 259 -2.53 16.99 -10.92
N GLY A 260 -3.81 17.33 -10.82
CA GLY A 260 -4.78 16.57 -10.04
C GLY A 260 -4.73 16.83 -8.52
N ARG A 261 -3.78 17.63 -8.03
CA ARG A 261 -3.78 18.10 -6.63
C ARG A 261 -4.62 19.35 -6.47
N LYS A 262 -5.49 19.32 -5.47
CA LYS A 262 -6.29 20.46 -5.06
C LYS A 262 -5.77 20.99 -3.73
N ILE A 263 -5.38 22.26 -3.72
CA ILE A 263 -4.75 22.91 -2.57
C ILE A 263 -5.53 24.18 -2.24
N VAL A 264 -6.00 24.30 -1.00
CA VAL A 264 -6.62 25.55 -0.53
C VAL A 264 -5.57 26.37 0.22
N ILE A 265 -5.41 27.63 -0.17
CA ILE A 265 -4.57 28.60 0.52
C ILE A 265 -5.48 29.61 1.21
N ASP A 266 -5.41 29.65 2.52
CA ASP A 266 -6.15 30.58 3.36
C ASP A 266 -5.26 31.78 3.72
N ALA A 267 -5.62 32.97 3.23
CA ALA A 267 -4.96 34.21 3.63
C ALA A 267 -5.60 34.69 4.94
N GLY A 268 -4.95 34.44 6.08
CA GLY A 268 -5.45 34.78 7.41
C GLY A 268 -5.87 36.25 7.52
N HIS A 269 -6.86 36.52 8.38
CA HIS A 269 -7.47 37.84 8.57
C HIS A 269 -8.08 38.42 7.28
N GLY A 270 -8.48 39.69 7.28
CA GLY A 270 -9.09 40.37 6.12
C GLY A 270 -10.21 41.33 6.49
N GLY A 271 -10.39 42.37 5.68
CA GLY A 271 -11.38 43.41 5.89
C GLY A 271 -11.15 44.16 7.19
N ARG A 272 -12.10 44.05 8.11
CA ARG A 272 -12.07 44.69 9.44
C ARG A 272 -11.12 43.98 10.41
N ASP A 273 -10.82 42.71 10.18
CA ASP A 273 -9.85 41.97 10.96
C ASP A 273 -8.45 42.24 10.39
N LEU A 274 -7.69 43.08 11.10
CA LEU A 274 -6.33 43.47 10.68
C LEU A 274 -5.27 42.42 11.04
N GLY A 275 -5.56 41.54 12.00
CA GLY A 275 -4.55 40.74 12.69
C GLY A 275 -3.58 41.60 13.49
N HIS A 276 -2.32 41.20 13.54
CA HIS A 276 -1.24 41.96 14.17
C HIS A 276 -0.82 43.18 13.32
N VAL A 277 -0.52 44.30 14.00
CA VAL A 277 -0.12 45.57 13.38
C VAL A 277 1.16 46.08 14.04
N ASN A 278 2.14 46.50 13.24
CA ASN A 278 3.35 47.18 13.69
C ASN A 278 3.79 48.23 12.66
N GLY A 279 3.52 49.51 12.96
CA GLY A 279 3.73 50.60 12.00
C GLY A 279 2.90 50.40 10.74
N ASP A 280 3.56 50.39 9.58
CA ASP A 280 2.92 50.19 8.26
C ASP A 280 2.69 48.70 7.94
N PHE A 281 3.18 47.78 8.78
CA PHE A 281 2.99 46.35 8.56
C PHE A 281 1.68 45.88 9.19
N VAL A 282 0.79 45.36 8.34
CA VAL A 282 -0.52 44.84 8.73
C VAL A 282 -0.60 43.38 8.30
N GLU A 283 -0.84 42.49 9.25
CA GLU A 283 -0.82 41.03 9.03
C GLU A 283 -1.71 40.59 7.85
N LYS A 284 -2.95 41.08 7.76
CA LYS A 284 -3.86 40.69 6.68
C LYS A 284 -3.29 40.96 5.28
N ASP A 285 -2.49 42.01 5.12
CA ASP A 285 -1.95 42.42 3.82
C ASP A 285 -0.73 41.55 3.47
N LEU A 286 0.14 41.31 4.45
CA LEU A 286 1.27 40.39 4.31
C LEU A 286 0.80 38.97 3.97
N ASN A 287 -0.23 38.47 4.66
CA ASN A 287 -0.81 37.15 4.42
C ASN A 287 -1.39 37.04 3.00
N LEU A 288 -2.08 38.09 2.53
CA LEU A 288 -2.64 38.11 1.17
C LEU A 288 -1.53 38.06 0.10
N ASN A 289 -0.47 38.85 0.27
CA ASN A 289 0.65 38.89 -0.67
C ASN A 289 1.33 37.51 -0.82
N ILE A 290 1.65 36.86 0.31
CA ILE A 290 2.24 35.51 0.31
C ILE A 290 1.27 34.51 -0.31
N ALA A 291 -0.04 34.57 0.04
CA ALA A 291 -1.04 33.64 -0.47
C ALA A 291 -1.22 33.72 -1.99
N LEU A 292 -1.30 34.93 -2.54
CA LEU A 292 -1.42 35.16 -3.99
C LEU A 292 -0.20 34.60 -4.73
N LYS A 293 1.01 34.90 -4.23
CA LYS A 293 2.25 34.41 -4.85
C LYS A 293 2.37 32.90 -4.79
N LEU A 294 2.09 32.30 -3.63
CA LEU A 294 2.09 30.85 -3.47
C LEU A 294 1.09 30.19 -4.43
N CYS A 295 -0.10 30.77 -4.57
CA CYS A 295 -1.13 30.22 -5.44
C CYS A 295 -0.74 30.29 -6.94
N GLU A 296 -0.06 31.35 -7.36
CA GLU A 296 0.53 31.47 -8.70
C GLU A 296 1.51 30.32 -8.97
N LEU A 297 2.49 30.13 -8.08
CA LEU A 297 3.51 29.08 -8.20
C LEU A 297 2.89 27.68 -8.26
N LEU A 298 1.89 27.41 -7.43
CA LEU A 298 1.18 26.13 -7.43
C LEU A 298 0.42 25.88 -8.74
N LYS A 299 -0.26 26.90 -9.28
CA LYS A 299 -0.96 26.81 -10.57
C LYS A 299 0.02 26.58 -11.73
N LEU A 300 1.16 27.26 -11.74
CA LEU A 300 2.22 27.05 -12.73
C LEU A 300 2.77 25.62 -12.70
N LYS A 301 2.80 25.00 -11.52
CA LYS A 301 3.18 23.59 -11.35
C LYS A 301 2.02 22.61 -11.59
N GLY A 302 0.85 23.08 -12.00
CA GLY A 302 -0.29 22.24 -12.42
C GLY A 302 -1.35 21.96 -11.34
N ALA A 303 -1.20 22.47 -10.12
CA ALA A 303 -2.20 22.27 -9.07
C ALA A 303 -3.47 23.11 -9.28
N GLU A 304 -4.62 22.60 -8.84
CA GLU A 304 -5.82 23.40 -8.60
C GLU A 304 -5.65 24.15 -7.28
N CYS A 305 -5.13 25.38 -7.33
CA CYS A 305 -5.04 26.25 -6.17
C CYS A 305 -6.29 27.14 -6.01
N ILE A 306 -6.86 27.11 -4.80
CA ILE A 306 -8.07 27.85 -4.43
C ILE A 306 -7.75 28.76 -3.25
N LEU A 307 -8.05 30.05 -3.37
CA LEU A 307 -7.87 31.03 -2.29
C LEU A 307 -9.17 31.21 -1.49
N THR A 308 -9.07 31.46 -0.19
CA THR A 308 -10.24 31.85 0.63
C THR A 308 -10.67 33.30 0.39
N ARG A 309 -9.73 34.15 -0.03
CA ARG A 309 -9.94 35.51 -0.54
C ARG A 309 -8.85 35.89 -1.53
N GLU A 310 -9.19 36.68 -2.54
CA GLU A 310 -8.25 37.18 -3.56
C GLU A 310 -7.93 38.68 -3.40
N LYS A 311 -8.60 39.34 -2.45
CA LYS A 311 -8.47 40.77 -2.14
C LYS A 311 -8.67 41.00 -0.64
N ASP A 312 -8.54 42.25 -0.19
CA ASP A 312 -8.89 42.62 1.18
C ASP A 312 -10.41 42.63 1.37
N GLU A 313 -10.94 41.63 2.07
CA GLU A 313 -12.35 41.48 2.37
C GLU A 313 -12.58 40.65 3.64
N ASP A 314 -13.72 40.88 4.29
CA ASP A 314 -14.13 40.11 5.46
C ASP A 314 -14.47 38.67 5.05
N VAL A 315 -13.72 37.69 5.57
CA VAL A 315 -14.06 36.25 5.43
C VAL A 315 -14.06 35.61 6.80
N THR A 316 -15.25 35.16 7.24
CA THR A 316 -15.41 34.54 8.56
C THR A 316 -14.70 33.18 8.63
N LEU A 317 -14.27 32.77 9.83
CA LEU A 317 -13.71 31.43 10.06
C LEU A 317 -14.67 30.32 9.59
N SER A 318 -15.98 30.51 9.77
CA SER A 318 -17.00 29.56 9.30
C SER A 318 -17.01 29.42 7.78
N ASP A 319 -16.89 30.53 7.05
CA ASP A 319 -16.92 30.51 5.59
C ASP A 319 -15.63 29.92 4.99
N ARG A 320 -14.47 30.15 5.63
CA ARG A 320 -13.19 29.48 5.29
C ARG A 320 -13.33 27.97 5.41
N VAL A 321 -13.84 27.48 6.54
CA VAL A 321 -14.06 26.04 6.79
C VAL A 321 -15.10 25.46 5.82
N LYS A 322 -16.21 26.17 5.56
CA LYS A 322 -17.21 25.74 4.56
C LYS A 322 -16.58 25.58 3.19
N LEU A 323 -15.72 26.51 2.77
CA LEU A 323 -15.02 26.42 1.50
C LEU A 323 -14.10 25.19 1.46
N ILE A 324 -13.25 25.00 2.47
CA ILE A 324 -12.34 23.86 2.58
C ILE A 324 -13.12 22.55 2.49
N ASN A 325 -14.15 22.39 3.33
CA ASN A 325 -14.96 21.17 3.39
C ASN A 325 -15.76 20.92 2.10
N LYS A 326 -16.22 21.97 1.42
CA LYS A 326 -16.90 21.87 0.12
C LYS A 326 -15.95 21.44 -0.99
N ARG A 327 -14.74 21.98 -1.00
CA ARG A 327 -13.73 21.74 -2.05
C ARG A 327 -13.03 20.40 -1.89
N ARG A 328 -12.93 19.89 -0.65
CA ARG A 328 -12.23 18.64 -0.28
C ARG A 328 -10.81 18.62 -0.86
N PRO A 329 -9.98 19.62 -0.55
CA PRO A 329 -8.60 19.64 -1.04
C PRO A 329 -7.78 18.49 -0.45
N ASP A 330 -6.68 18.15 -1.12
CA ASP A 330 -5.66 17.23 -0.60
C ASP A 330 -5.04 17.81 0.67
N ILE A 331 -4.72 19.12 0.66
CA ILE A 331 -4.22 19.88 1.80
C ILE A 331 -4.79 21.30 1.82
N PHE A 332 -4.82 21.94 2.99
CA PHE A 332 -4.96 23.39 3.08
C PHE A 332 -3.87 24.03 3.94
N ILE A 333 -3.54 25.28 3.67
CA ILE A 333 -2.51 26.06 4.38
C ILE A 333 -3.11 27.41 4.75
N SER A 334 -3.15 27.72 6.04
CA SER A 334 -3.54 29.04 6.56
C SER A 334 -2.31 29.86 6.86
N ILE A 335 -2.14 30.97 6.17
CA ILE A 335 -0.96 31.85 6.27
C ILE A 335 -1.28 32.96 7.25
N HIS A 336 -0.44 33.10 8.27
CA HIS A 336 -0.51 34.09 9.33
C HIS A 336 0.86 34.71 9.60
N GLN A 337 0.84 35.83 10.32
CA GLN A 337 2.03 36.38 10.94
C GLN A 337 1.80 36.48 12.44
N ASN A 338 2.81 36.14 13.21
CA ASN A 338 2.72 36.11 14.65
C ASN A 338 2.93 37.50 15.26
N GLY A 339 2.54 37.64 16.52
CA GLY A 339 2.81 38.82 17.33
C GLY A 339 2.96 38.45 18.80
N PHE A 340 3.98 38.99 19.45
CA PHE A 340 4.24 38.75 20.87
C PHE A 340 4.72 40.03 21.56
N PRO A 341 4.33 40.30 22.83
CA PRO A 341 4.71 41.53 23.53
C PRO A 341 6.22 41.70 23.71
N GLN A 342 6.97 40.61 23.87
CA GLN A 342 8.42 40.64 23.94
C GLN A 342 9.02 40.60 22.54
N GLU A 343 9.58 41.73 22.09
CA GLU A 343 10.19 41.89 20.76
C GLU A 343 11.38 40.95 20.50
N SER A 344 11.95 40.33 21.53
CA SER A 344 13.01 39.32 21.37
C SER A 344 12.51 37.99 20.81
N VAL A 345 11.19 37.78 20.75
CA VAL A 345 10.58 36.59 20.15
C VAL A 345 10.49 36.76 18.64
N ASN A 346 11.14 35.83 17.93
CA ASN A 346 11.30 35.83 16.48
C ASN A 346 11.31 34.36 15.98
N GLY A 347 11.12 34.20 14.68
CA GLY A 347 11.19 32.93 13.94
C GLY A 347 9.84 32.45 13.40
N ILE A 348 9.91 31.35 12.65
CA ILE A 348 8.75 30.67 12.09
C ILE A 348 8.25 29.56 13.02
N GLU A 349 6.93 29.43 13.12
CA GLU A 349 6.27 28.27 13.72
C GLU A 349 5.08 27.80 12.87
N VAL A 350 4.74 26.52 13.02
CA VAL A 350 3.58 25.93 12.35
C VAL A 350 2.73 25.20 13.38
N TYR A 351 1.42 25.27 13.20
CA TYR A 351 0.46 24.56 14.02
C TYR A 351 -0.32 23.52 13.20
N CYS A 352 -0.48 22.34 13.78
CA CYS A 352 -1.24 21.22 13.23
C CYS A 352 -2.36 20.82 14.18
N PHE A 353 -3.39 20.15 13.63
CA PHE A 353 -4.34 19.45 14.47
C PHE A 353 -3.68 18.23 15.11
N LYS A 354 -4.07 17.92 16.35
CA LYS A 354 -3.45 16.87 17.16
C LYS A 354 -3.46 15.51 16.43
N ASP A 355 -2.34 14.80 16.51
CA ASP A 355 -2.12 13.46 15.94
C ASP A 355 -2.23 13.37 14.39
N ASP A 356 -2.34 14.49 13.66
CA ASP A 356 -2.27 14.48 12.19
C ASP A 356 -0.80 14.39 11.71
N LYS A 357 -0.36 13.15 11.49
CA LYS A 357 0.99 12.84 11.00
C LYS A 357 1.29 13.44 9.62
N ASP A 358 0.28 13.59 8.77
CA ASP A 358 0.47 14.18 7.44
C ASP A 358 0.62 15.69 7.51
N ALA A 359 -0.16 16.36 8.36
CA ALA A 359 0.02 17.77 8.68
C ALA A 359 1.43 18.03 9.23
N LEU A 360 1.89 17.20 10.18
CA LEU A 360 3.23 17.30 10.74
C LEU A 360 4.34 17.10 9.68
N ASN A 361 4.16 16.15 8.75
CA ASN A 361 5.10 15.96 7.65
C ASN A 361 5.16 17.21 6.75
N LEU A 362 4.01 17.72 6.31
CA LEU A 362 3.90 18.95 5.51
C LEU A 362 4.53 20.15 6.23
N ALA A 363 4.18 20.35 7.50
CA ALA A 363 4.70 21.42 8.34
C ALA A 363 6.23 21.40 8.41
N ASN A 364 6.83 20.23 8.65
CA ASN A 364 8.29 20.09 8.75
C ASN A 364 9.00 20.42 7.43
N LYS A 365 8.41 20.08 6.27
CA LYS A 365 8.97 20.45 4.95
C LYS A 365 8.96 21.97 4.75
N ILE A 366 7.82 22.61 5.04
CA ILE A 366 7.66 24.06 4.90
C ILE A 366 8.55 24.82 5.90
N LEU A 367 8.55 24.43 7.18
CA LEU A 367 9.40 25.01 8.23
C LEU A 367 10.87 24.99 7.85
N LYS A 368 11.36 23.84 7.35
CA LYS A 368 12.74 23.69 6.91
C LYS A 368 13.06 24.68 5.78
N ARG A 369 12.22 24.73 4.75
CA ARG A 369 12.47 25.59 3.58
C ARG A 369 12.45 27.06 3.90
N ILE A 370 11.46 27.54 4.66
CA ILE A 370 11.39 28.96 5.01
C ILE A 370 12.58 29.34 5.91
N SER A 371 12.92 28.51 6.89
CA SER A 371 14.06 28.76 7.77
C SER A 371 15.38 28.85 7.01
N GLU A 372 15.61 27.98 6.03
CA GLU A 372 16.83 27.97 5.18
C GLU A 372 16.86 29.17 4.21
N ASP A 373 15.78 29.42 3.48
CA ASP A 373 15.75 30.41 2.38
C ASP A 373 15.71 31.85 2.91
N VAL A 374 15.00 32.10 4.02
CA VAL A 374 14.83 33.43 4.64
C VAL A 374 15.80 33.65 5.80
N LYS A 375 16.52 32.61 6.23
CA LYS A 375 17.48 32.62 7.36
C LYS A 375 16.86 33.04 8.68
N ILE A 376 15.65 32.57 8.95
CA ILE A 376 14.92 32.81 10.19
C ILE A 376 14.96 31.60 11.12
N LYS A 377 14.77 31.85 12.42
CA LYS A 377 14.79 30.81 13.45
C LYS A 377 13.61 29.84 13.25
N ASN A 378 13.89 28.54 13.13
CA ASN A 378 12.85 27.51 13.16
C ASN A 378 12.44 27.21 14.62
N ARG A 379 11.17 27.46 14.96
CA ARG A 379 10.61 27.21 16.30
C ARG A 379 9.84 25.90 16.40
N GLY A 380 9.76 25.16 15.30
CA GLY A 380 9.13 23.85 15.21
C GLY A 380 7.64 23.88 14.91
N CYS A 381 7.05 22.68 14.90
CA CYS A 381 5.63 22.45 14.73
C CYS A 381 4.99 22.12 16.09
N ARG A 382 3.78 22.63 16.35
CA ARG A 382 3.04 22.39 17.59
C ARG A 382 1.61 21.96 17.31
N ASP A 383 0.98 21.34 18.29
CA ASP A 383 -0.47 21.15 18.28
C ASP A 383 -1.15 22.50 18.50
N GLY A 384 -2.14 22.84 17.67
CA GLY A 384 -2.89 24.08 17.76
C GLY A 384 -4.39 23.83 17.78
N ASP A 385 -5.08 24.41 18.76
CA ASP A 385 -6.55 24.34 18.87
C ASP A 385 -7.25 25.46 18.07
N TYR A 386 -6.88 25.58 16.79
CA TYR A 386 -7.46 26.57 15.89
C TYR A 386 -8.77 26.05 15.30
N PHE A 387 -9.82 26.89 15.27
CA PHE A 387 -11.12 26.52 14.69
C PHE A 387 -11.01 25.99 13.26
N ILE A 388 -10.18 26.61 12.41
CA ILE A 388 -9.98 26.18 11.03
C ILE A 388 -9.34 24.78 10.92
N LEU A 389 -8.44 24.43 11.85
CA LEU A 389 -7.82 23.10 11.90
C LEU A 389 -8.81 22.05 12.42
N ARG A 390 -9.55 22.36 13.48
CA ARG A 390 -10.52 21.43 14.09
C ARG A 390 -11.69 21.08 13.19
N GLU A 391 -12.26 22.07 12.51
CA GLU A 391 -13.54 21.92 11.79
C GLU A 391 -13.36 21.56 10.31
N SER A 392 -12.12 21.57 9.82
CA SER A 392 -11.79 21.13 8.47
C SER A 392 -11.62 19.61 8.40
N LYS A 393 -12.19 18.99 7.37
CA LYS A 393 -12.13 17.53 7.13
C LYS A 393 -10.94 17.10 6.28
N SER A 394 -10.15 18.06 5.79
CA SER A 394 -8.91 17.85 5.05
C SER A 394 -7.72 18.12 5.96
N THR A 395 -6.58 17.49 5.67
CA THR A 395 -5.31 17.80 6.36
C THR A 395 -4.93 19.26 6.10
N GLY A 396 -4.51 19.98 7.13
CA GLY A 396 -4.00 21.33 6.95
C GLY A 396 -3.20 21.85 8.12
N ILE A 397 -2.56 22.99 7.88
CA ILE A 397 -1.61 23.62 8.79
C ILE A 397 -1.88 25.13 8.88
N VAL A 398 -1.56 25.73 10.03
CA VAL A 398 -1.46 27.18 10.19
C VAL A 398 0.02 27.54 10.24
N VAL A 399 0.48 28.40 9.34
CA VAL A 399 1.87 28.83 9.27
C VAL A 399 1.97 30.26 9.77
N GLU A 400 2.67 30.43 10.90
CA GLU A 400 3.06 31.71 11.44
C GLU A 400 4.43 32.08 10.88
N CYS A 401 4.46 32.78 9.74
CA CYS A 401 5.67 32.93 8.94
C CYS A 401 6.79 33.69 9.67
N LEU A 402 6.43 34.75 10.40
CA LEU A 402 7.32 35.71 11.07
C LEU A 402 6.61 36.28 12.30
N TYR A 403 7.36 36.85 13.26
CA TYR A 403 6.79 37.72 14.30
C TYR A 403 6.84 39.19 13.85
N ILE A 404 5.69 39.80 13.52
CA ILE A 404 5.61 41.21 13.09
C ILE A 404 6.18 42.16 14.17
N THR A 405 6.01 41.81 15.44
CA THR A 405 6.53 42.59 16.59
C THR A 405 7.98 42.24 16.95
N GLY A 406 8.59 41.26 16.28
CA GLY A 406 9.95 40.81 16.55
C GLY A 406 11.00 41.79 16.04
N ASN A 407 12.01 42.09 16.86
CA ASN A 407 13.06 43.06 16.54
C ASN A 407 14.06 42.59 15.44
N VAL A 408 14.04 41.30 15.10
CA VAL A 408 14.78 40.72 13.98
C VAL A 408 13.84 40.53 12.79
N ASP A 409 12.71 39.86 13.01
CA ASP A 409 11.76 39.48 11.94
C ASP A 409 11.14 40.71 11.26
N SER A 410 10.80 41.77 11.99
CA SER A 410 10.24 43.00 11.41
C SER A 410 11.15 43.64 10.35
N LYS A 411 12.48 43.47 10.46
CA LYS A 411 13.45 43.97 9.48
C LYS A 411 13.50 43.13 8.21
N LEU A 412 12.96 41.91 8.27
CA LEU A 412 12.85 41.00 7.15
C LEU A 412 11.54 41.21 6.38
N ILE A 413 10.60 42.01 6.87
CA ILE A 413 9.35 42.30 6.18
C ILE A 413 9.63 43.27 5.02
N ASN A 414 9.72 42.71 3.82
CA ASN A 414 9.82 43.42 2.54
C ASN A 414 9.40 42.47 1.42
N ASP A 415 9.07 43.00 0.24
CA ASP A 415 8.53 42.22 -0.88
C ASP A 415 9.41 41.03 -1.27
N ASP A 416 10.74 41.20 -1.32
CA ASP A 416 11.69 40.13 -1.69
C ASP A 416 11.64 38.96 -0.70
N ASN A 417 11.56 39.23 0.60
CA ASN A 417 11.45 38.17 1.60
C ASN A 417 10.04 37.55 1.66
N LEU A 418 8.97 38.30 1.40
CA LEU A 418 7.62 37.74 1.30
C LEU A 418 7.52 36.78 0.11
N ASP A 419 8.12 37.13 -1.03
CA ASP A 419 8.25 36.25 -2.19
C ASP A 419 9.05 35.00 -1.86
N LYS A 420 10.19 35.14 -1.16
CA LYS A 420 10.99 33.98 -0.70
C LYS A 420 10.22 33.07 0.24
N ILE A 421 9.36 33.60 1.11
CA ILE A 421 8.48 32.79 1.97
C ILE A 421 7.52 31.98 1.10
N ALA A 422 6.86 32.61 0.13
CA ALA A 422 5.95 31.92 -0.79
C ALA A 422 6.67 30.84 -1.62
N GLU A 423 7.87 31.14 -2.15
CA GLU A 423 8.70 30.18 -2.86
C GLU A 423 9.15 29.01 -1.97
N ALA A 424 9.54 29.29 -0.73
CA ALA A 424 9.94 28.26 0.23
C ALA A 424 8.76 27.36 0.63
N MET A 425 7.56 27.93 0.82
CA MET A 425 6.32 27.17 1.00
C MET A 425 6.06 26.27 -0.21
N PHE A 426 6.16 26.82 -1.42
CA PHE A 426 6.00 26.07 -2.67
C PHE A 426 6.96 24.88 -2.76
N LYS A 427 8.26 25.09 -2.47
CA LYS A 427 9.27 24.01 -2.43
C LYS A 427 8.90 22.94 -1.40
N GLY A 428 8.45 23.36 -0.21
CA GLY A 428 8.02 22.46 0.86
C GLY A 428 6.80 21.61 0.45
N ILE A 429 5.84 22.20 -0.27
CA ILE A 429 4.67 21.50 -0.81
C ILE A 429 5.10 20.50 -1.90
N CYS A 430 5.99 20.89 -2.82
CA CYS A 430 6.52 19.99 -3.83
C CYS A 430 7.19 18.77 -3.19
N GLU A 431 8.00 18.97 -2.15
CA GLU A 431 8.61 17.87 -1.39
C GLU A 431 7.59 16.98 -0.69
N TYR A 432 6.54 17.57 -0.12
CA TYR A 432 5.48 16.80 0.54
C TYR A 432 4.77 15.86 -0.44
N PHE A 433 4.55 16.28 -1.68
CA PHE A 433 3.96 15.48 -2.75
C PHE A 433 4.99 14.68 -3.56
N GLU A 434 6.28 14.73 -3.20
CA GLU A 434 7.40 14.08 -3.88
C GLU A 434 7.56 14.49 -5.35
N VAL A 435 7.26 15.76 -5.64
CA VAL A 435 7.42 16.41 -6.94
C VAL A 435 8.75 17.18 -6.96
N SER A 436 9.49 17.04 -8.05
CA SER A 436 10.72 17.78 -8.34
C SER A 436 10.42 19.28 -8.47
N ILE A 437 11.26 20.10 -7.86
CA ILE A 437 11.15 21.57 -7.85
C ILE A 437 11.55 22.12 -9.22
#